data_AF-A0A1G8FBG9-F1
#
_entry.id   AF-A0A1G8FBG9-F1
#
_cell.length_a   1.000
_cell.length_b   1.000
_cell.length_c   1.000
_cell.angle_alpha   90.00
_cell.angle_beta   90.00
_cell.angle_gamma   90.00
#
_symmetry.space_group_name_H-M   'P 1'
#
loop_
_entity.id
_entity.type
_entity.pdbx_description
1 polymer ?
#
loop_
_entity_poly.entity_id
_entity_poly.type
_entity_poly.pdbx_seq_one_letter_code
_entity_poly.pdbx_strand_id
1 'polypeptide(L)'
;MTGGSSSVVAAAAPPAITEPPAGGATDQAFVAAAATAGTDGTSTNLAKVNNQAGRTYTLALADDGRLIRCTNAETITVTVPAQSSVAWPAGAVVHIEQGGAGTVTVAGARGVTVNSRDGMDSTVGQHSVATLMRVAEDTWTLTGDIE
;
A
#
# COMPACT_ATOMS: atom_id res chain seq x y z
N MET A 1 52.86 56.58 31.48
CA MET A 1 52.94 56.46 30.01
C MET A 1 53.55 55.08 29.73
N THR A 2 52.72 54.04 29.53
CA THR A 2 52.25 53.57 28.21
C THR A 2 53.45 53.26 27.28
N GLY A 3 53.68 52.05 26.79
CA GLY A 3 52.74 50.99 26.46
C GLY A 3 53.39 49.62 26.40
N GLY A 4 52.51 48.61 26.50
CA GLY A 4 52.86 47.20 26.40
C GLY A 4 53.30 46.83 24.98
N SER A 5 54.35 46.02 24.92
CA SER A 5 54.79 45.33 23.71
C SER A 5 53.78 44.22 23.38
N SER A 6 52.84 44.49 22.48
CA SER A 6 52.01 43.44 21.88
C SER A 6 52.90 42.58 20.99
N SER A 7 53.23 41.37 21.45
CA SER A 7 53.77 40.33 20.58
C SER A 7 52.67 39.89 19.61
N VAL A 8 52.85 40.20 18.33
CA VAL A 8 52.04 39.59 17.27
C VAL A 8 52.47 38.13 17.16
N VAL A 9 51.67 37.23 17.73
CA VAL A 9 51.77 35.80 17.41
C VAL A 9 51.45 35.66 15.92
N ALA A 10 52.41 35.14 15.16
CA ALA A 10 52.22 34.78 13.77
C ALA A 10 51.06 33.76 13.69
N ALA A 11 49.96 34.16 13.07
CA ALA A 11 48.86 33.25 12.77
C ALA A 11 49.36 32.23 11.74
N ALA A 12 49.42 30.95 12.13
CA ALA A 12 49.64 29.86 11.21
C ALA A 12 48.52 29.85 10.15
N ALA A 13 48.90 29.84 8.87
CA ALA A 13 47.96 29.79 7.76
C ALA A 13 47.10 28.50 7.82
N PRO A 14 45.78 28.57 7.61
CA PRO A 14 44.94 27.38 7.53
C PRO A 14 45.25 26.59 6.24
N PRO A 15 45.06 25.25 6.21
CA PRO A 15 45.26 24.46 5.00
C PRO A 15 44.25 24.88 3.92
N ALA A 16 44.73 25.00 2.68
CA ALA A 16 43.90 25.37 1.53
C ALA A 16 42.76 24.37 1.35
N ILE A 17 41.52 24.88 1.34
CA ILE A 17 40.36 24.18 0.82
C ILE A 17 40.42 24.23 -0.71
N THR A 18 40.72 23.09 -1.34
CA THR A 18 40.67 22.98 -2.80
C THR A 18 39.21 23.02 -3.24
N GLU A 19 38.82 24.06 -3.97
CA GLU A 19 37.49 24.20 -4.57
C GLU A 19 37.26 23.09 -5.62
N PRO A 20 36.11 22.41 -5.63
CA PRO A 20 35.77 21.51 -6.74
C PRO A 20 35.59 22.30 -8.04
N PRO A 21 35.93 21.75 -9.21
CA PRO A 21 35.84 22.49 -10.47
C PRO A 21 34.38 22.81 -10.81
N ALA A 22 34.11 24.09 -11.05
CA ALA A 22 32.85 24.57 -11.60
C ALA A 22 32.70 24.08 -13.05
N GLY A 23 31.86 23.05 -13.24
CA GLY A 23 31.56 22.48 -14.55
C GLY A 23 30.07 22.29 -14.74
N GLY A 24 29.43 23.27 -15.41
CA GLY A 24 28.22 23.11 -16.22
C GLY A 24 26.92 22.72 -15.51
N ALA A 25 26.05 23.70 -15.27
CA ALA A 25 24.62 23.43 -15.16
C ALA A 25 24.13 22.92 -16.53
N THR A 26 23.94 21.62 -16.68
CA THR A 26 23.14 21.03 -17.76
C THR A 26 21.80 20.61 -17.19
N ASP A 27 20.80 21.46 -17.42
CA ASP A 27 19.39 21.12 -17.25
C ASP A 27 18.99 20.09 -18.32
N GLN A 28 19.32 18.82 -18.09
CA GLN A 28 18.92 17.63 -18.84
C GLN A 28 19.21 16.41 -17.94
N ALA A 29 18.28 15.62 -17.41
CA ALA A 29 16.86 15.54 -17.66
C ALA A 29 16.21 14.76 -16.49
N PHE A 30 14.89 14.90 -16.36
CA PHE A 30 14.00 13.83 -15.93
C PHE A 30 14.22 12.62 -16.85
N VAL A 31 15.36 11.94 -16.71
CA VAL A 31 15.63 10.67 -17.39
C VAL A 31 15.09 9.62 -16.46
N ALA A 32 14.00 8.98 -16.89
CA ALA A 32 13.39 7.83 -16.27
C ALA A 32 14.45 6.75 -15.97
N ALA A 33 15.03 6.80 -14.76
CA ALA A 33 15.81 5.71 -14.22
C ALA A 33 14.81 4.61 -13.87
N ALA A 34 14.80 3.56 -14.69
CA ALA A 34 14.03 2.35 -14.47
C ALA A 34 14.10 1.95 -12.98
N ALA A 35 12.92 1.86 -12.36
CA ALA A 35 12.73 1.59 -10.96
C ALA A 35 13.51 0.35 -10.50
N THR A 36 14.69 0.57 -9.95
CA THR A 36 15.34 -0.39 -9.05
C THR A 36 14.75 -0.09 -7.68
N ALA A 37 14.01 -1.05 -7.13
CA ALA A 37 13.22 -0.91 -5.91
C ALA A 37 13.99 -0.22 -4.78
N GLY A 38 13.64 1.04 -4.52
CA GLY A 38 14.20 1.85 -3.43
C GLY A 38 13.67 1.38 -2.08
N THR A 39 14.59 1.21 -1.15
CA THR A 39 14.40 0.71 0.22
C THR A 39 14.20 1.84 1.24
N ASP A 40 13.58 2.96 0.83
CA ASP A 40 13.52 4.18 1.66
C ASP A 40 12.09 4.72 1.83
N GLY A 41 11.40 4.23 2.86
CA GLY A 41 10.53 5.02 3.76
C GLY A 41 9.30 5.78 3.22
N THR A 42 9.00 5.74 1.92
CA THR A 42 7.80 6.37 1.36
C THR A 42 6.79 5.29 1.01
N SER A 43 5.98 4.88 1.99
CA SER A 43 4.79 4.05 1.75
C SER A 43 3.80 4.81 0.85
N THR A 44 3.99 4.77 -0.46
CA THR A 44 2.95 5.09 -1.42
C THR A 44 2.03 3.88 -1.57
N ASN A 45 1.42 3.42 -0.47
CA ASN A 45 0.26 2.54 -0.53
C ASN A 45 -0.96 3.39 -0.90
N LEU A 46 -0.89 4.03 -2.06
CA LEU A 46 -2.08 4.50 -2.76
C LEU A 46 -2.74 3.22 -3.25
N ALA A 47 -3.91 2.88 -2.70
CA ALA A 47 -4.66 1.66 -2.99
C ALA A 47 -4.63 1.35 -4.50
N LYS A 48 -3.72 0.47 -4.92
CA LYS A 48 -3.62 0.07 -6.33
C LYS A 48 -4.86 -0.75 -6.60
N VAL A 49 -5.75 -0.22 -7.45
CA VAL A 49 -6.99 -0.89 -7.80
C VAL A 49 -6.65 -2.17 -8.57
N ASN A 50 -7.19 -3.29 -8.09
CA ASN A 50 -7.10 -4.59 -8.73
C ASN A 50 -8.45 -4.91 -9.37
N ASN A 51 -8.57 -4.68 -10.69
CA ASN A 51 -9.81 -4.95 -11.42
C ASN A 51 -9.98 -6.45 -11.64
N GLN A 52 -11.14 -6.97 -11.23
CA GLN A 52 -11.53 -8.36 -11.41
C GLN A 52 -12.76 -8.44 -12.31
N ALA A 53 -12.65 -9.16 -13.43
CA ALA A 53 -13.74 -9.38 -14.38
C ALA A 53 -14.24 -10.84 -14.38
N GLY A 54 -13.56 -11.74 -13.66
CA GLY A 54 -14.01 -13.12 -13.48
C GLY A 54 -15.23 -13.22 -12.57
N ARG A 55 -15.89 -14.37 -12.60
CA ARG A 55 -17.00 -14.72 -11.68
C ARG A 55 -16.52 -15.25 -10.34
N THR A 56 -15.23 -15.51 -10.22
CA THR A 56 -14.57 -15.93 -8.99
C THR A 56 -13.25 -15.21 -8.85
N TYR A 57 -12.88 -14.87 -7.62
CA TYR A 57 -11.59 -14.30 -7.31
C TYR A 57 -11.13 -14.77 -5.94
N THR A 58 -9.96 -15.40 -5.85
CA THR A 58 -9.35 -15.75 -4.57
C THR A 58 -8.36 -14.66 -4.19
N LEU A 59 -8.51 -14.09 -3.00
CA LEU A 59 -7.60 -13.05 -2.50
C LEU A 59 -6.17 -13.58 -2.42
N ALA A 60 -5.21 -12.74 -2.73
CA ALA A 60 -3.78 -13.02 -2.58
C ALA A 60 -3.15 -12.01 -1.63
N LEU A 61 -2.00 -12.33 -1.03
CA LEU A 61 -1.29 -11.40 -0.13
C LEU A 61 -1.01 -10.02 -0.77
N ALA A 62 -0.91 -9.97 -2.09
CA ALA A 62 -0.77 -8.72 -2.84
C ALA A 62 -1.98 -7.79 -2.70
N ASP A 63 -3.15 -8.28 -2.28
CA ASP A 63 -4.36 -7.48 -2.12
C ASP A 63 -4.43 -6.72 -0.78
N ASP A 64 -3.49 -6.98 0.13
CA ASP A 64 -3.42 -6.27 1.41
C ASP A 64 -3.23 -4.75 1.21
N GLY A 65 -4.13 -3.98 1.80
CA GLY A 65 -4.25 -2.53 1.66
C GLY A 65 -4.79 -2.04 0.32
N ARG A 66 -5.36 -2.92 -0.53
CA ARG A 66 -5.84 -2.56 -1.88
C ARG A 66 -7.35 -2.61 -2.03
N LEU A 67 -7.82 -2.00 -3.12
CA LEU A 67 -9.20 -2.07 -3.59
C LEU A 67 -9.33 -3.12 -4.70
N ILE A 68 -10.14 -4.14 -4.45
CA ILE A 68 -10.59 -5.11 -5.46
C ILE A 68 -11.84 -4.55 -6.12
N ARG A 69 -11.74 -4.17 -7.40
CA ARG A 69 -12.88 -3.65 -8.15
C ARG A 69 -13.47 -4.75 -9.03
N CYS A 70 -14.59 -5.31 -8.62
CA CYS A 70 -15.30 -6.40 -9.27
C CYS A 70 -16.21 -5.84 -10.37
N THR A 71 -15.89 -6.06 -11.64
CA THR A 71 -16.51 -5.37 -12.81
C THR A 71 -17.43 -6.25 -13.65
N ASN A 72 -17.62 -7.52 -13.30
CA ASN A 72 -18.50 -8.42 -14.05
C ASN A 72 -19.99 -8.01 -13.89
N ALA A 73 -20.78 -8.22 -14.93
CA ALA A 73 -22.23 -8.05 -14.89
C ALA A 73 -22.96 -9.23 -14.22
N GLU A 74 -22.32 -10.39 -14.14
CA GLU A 74 -22.77 -11.57 -13.40
C GLU A 74 -22.16 -11.60 -12.00
N THR A 75 -22.80 -12.34 -11.10
CA THR A 75 -22.34 -12.55 -9.72
C THR A 75 -20.87 -12.97 -9.65
N ILE A 76 -20.14 -12.34 -8.73
CA ILE A 76 -18.73 -12.64 -8.44
C ILE A 76 -18.61 -13.16 -7.02
N THR A 77 -17.98 -14.32 -6.83
CA THR A 77 -17.58 -14.80 -5.51
C THR A 77 -16.13 -14.44 -5.23
N VAL A 78 -15.89 -13.64 -4.19
CA VAL A 78 -14.56 -13.34 -3.65
C VAL A 78 -14.27 -14.29 -2.50
N THR A 79 -13.20 -15.08 -2.62
CA THR A 79 -12.82 -16.10 -1.63
C THR A 79 -11.61 -15.66 -0.81
N VAL A 80 -11.76 -15.72 0.51
CA VAL A 80 -10.66 -15.51 1.47
C VAL A 80 -9.93 -16.84 1.67
N PRO A 81 -8.64 -16.97 1.28
CA PRO A 81 -7.90 -18.21 1.47
C PRO A 81 -7.55 -18.43 2.95
N ALA A 82 -7.31 -19.69 3.32
CA ALA A 82 -6.81 -20.04 4.65
C ALA A 82 -5.38 -19.52 4.88
N GLN A 83 -5.06 -19.23 6.14
CA GLN A 83 -3.76 -18.72 6.58
C GLN A 83 -2.61 -19.67 6.26
N SER A 84 -2.88 -20.97 6.24
CA SER A 84 -1.90 -21.99 5.84
C SER A 84 -1.52 -21.94 4.37
N SER A 85 -2.37 -21.38 3.50
CA SER A 85 -2.12 -21.23 2.06
C SER A 85 -1.52 -19.86 1.72
N VAL A 86 -1.96 -18.81 2.41
CA VAL A 86 -1.50 -17.43 2.20
C VAL A 86 -1.27 -16.80 3.58
N ALA A 87 -0.03 -16.47 3.90
CA ALA A 87 0.33 -15.90 5.20
C ALA A 87 -0.06 -14.41 5.28
N TRP A 88 -1.26 -14.12 5.76
CA TRP A 88 -1.74 -12.75 5.95
C TRP A 88 -1.18 -12.12 7.24
N PRO A 89 -0.69 -10.86 7.20
CA PRO A 89 -0.28 -10.14 8.39
C PRO A 89 -1.48 -9.87 9.32
N ALA A 90 -1.21 -9.61 10.60
CA ALA A 90 -2.25 -9.23 11.55
C ALA A 90 -2.82 -7.86 11.18
N GLY A 91 -4.15 -7.72 11.19
CA GLY A 91 -4.81 -6.47 10.79
C GLY A 91 -4.79 -6.19 9.29
N ALA A 92 -4.53 -7.21 8.44
CA ALA A 92 -4.67 -7.07 6.99
C ALA A 92 -6.06 -6.54 6.61
N VAL A 93 -6.11 -5.65 5.62
CA VAL A 93 -7.36 -5.01 5.17
C VAL A 93 -7.46 -5.09 3.66
N VAL A 94 -8.61 -5.52 3.16
CA VAL A 94 -8.92 -5.54 1.73
C VAL A 94 -10.25 -4.82 1.50
N HIS A 95 -10.26 -3.84 0.62
CA HIS A 95 -11.50 -3.20 0.18
C HIS A 95 -12.02 -3.89 -1.08
N ILE A 96 -13.33 -4.01 -1.21
CA ILE A 96 -14.01 -4.68 -2.30
C ILE A 96 -15.12 -3.76 -2.80
N GLU A 97 -15.11 -3.42 -4.08
CA GLU A 97 -16.17 -2.62 -4.72
C GLU A 97 -16.91 -3.47 -5.76
N GLN A 98 -18.23 -3.42 -5.71
CA GLN A 98 -19.08 -3.87 -6.80
C GLN A 98 -19.03 -2.85 -7.96
N GLY A 99 -17.98 -2.91 -8.78
CA GLY A 99 -17.81 -2.04 -9.94
C GLY A 99 -18.72 -2.36 -11.14
N GLY A 100 -19.27 -3.58 -11.19
CA GLY A 100 -20.17 -4.09 -12.23
C GLY A 100 -21.62 -4.27 -11.74
N ALA A 101 -22.50 -4.79 -12.59
CA ALA A 101 -23.91 -5.04 -12.21
C ALA A 101 -24.08 -6.32 -11.38
N GLY A 102 -23.11 -7.22 -11.40
CA GLY A 102 -23.16 -8.47 -10.66
C GLY A 102 -22.90 -8.28 -9.18
N THR A 103 -23.73 -8.88 -8.34
CA THR A 103 -23.53 -8.93 -6.88
C THR A 103 -22.18 -9.54 -6.54
N VAL A 104 -21.46 -8.95 -5.58
CA VAL A 104 -20.20 -9.48 -5.07
C VAL A 104 -20.47 -10.17 -3.74
N THR A 105 -20.24 -11.47 -3.69
CA THR A 105 -20.40 -12.29 -2.47
C THR A 105 -19.02 -12.65 -1.92
N VAL A 106 -18.79 -12.43 -0.63
CA VAL A 106 -17.53 -12.73 0.05
C VAL A 106 -17.67 -14.00 0.87
N ALA A 107 -16.80 -14.98 0.62
CA ALA A 107 -16.83 -16.26 1.31
C ALA A 107 -15.45 -16.66 1.83
N GLY A 108 -15.39 -17.27 3.02
CA GLY A 108 -14.19 -17.94 3.50
C GLY A 108 -13.96 -19.27 2.79
N ALA A 109 -12.71 -19.60 2.51
CA ALA A 109 -12.33 -20.97 2.17
C ALA A 109 -12.58 -21.91 3.37
N ARG A 110 -12.40 -23.23 3.18
CA ARG A 110 -12.61 -24.21 4.25
C ARG A 110 -11.78 -23.87 5.50
N GLY A 111 -12.45 -23.70 6.63
CA GLY A 111 -11.82 -23.36 7.91
C GLY A 111 -11.72 -21.85 8.20
N VAL A 112 -12.00 -21.00 7.21
CA VAL A 112 -12.00 -19.54 7.37
C VAL A 112 -13.39 -19.06 7.77
N THR A 113 -13.45 -18.24 8.81
CA THR A 113 -14.66 -17.57 9.29
C THR A 113 -14.68 -16.12 8.81
N VAL A 114 -15.78 -15.71 8.19
CA VAL A 114 -16.07 -14.31 7.86
C VAL A 114 -17.25 -13.87 8.72
N ASN A 115 -16.97 -13.05 9.72
CA ASN A 115 -17.98 -12.42 10.56
C ASN A 115 -18.56 -11.22 9.84
N SER A 116 -19.85 -10.99 9.97
CA SER A 116 -20.52 -9.81 9.47
C SER A 116 -21.74 -9.51 10.32
N ARG A 117 -22.30 -8.31 10.15
CA ARG A 117 -23.58 -7.99 10.78
C ARG A 117 -24.65 -8.93 10.22
N ASP A 118 -25.41 -9.59 11.10
CA ASP A 118 -26.54 -10.45 10.75
C ASP A 118 -26.23 -11.59 9.75
N GLY A 119 -24.96 -11.91 9.50
CA GLY A 119 -24.52 -12.92 8.53
C GLY A 119 -24.51 -12.45 7.06
N MET A 120 -24.63 -11.15 6.81
CA MET A 120 -24.57 -10.52 5.49
C MET A 120 -23.22 -10.78 4.80
N ASP A 121 -23.22 -11.21 3.55
CA ASP A 121 -22.00 -11.62 2.84
C ASP A 121 -21.88 -11.01 1.44
N SER A 122 -22.89 -10.27 1.01
CA SER A 122 -23.02 -9.81 -0.37
C SER A 122 -23.20 -8.29 -0.43
N THR A 123 -22.70 -7.66 -1.49
CA THR A 123 -22.89 -6.21 -1.70
C THR A 123 -24.31 -5.90 -2.18
N VAL A 124 -24.89 -4.79 -1.72
CA VAL A 124 -26.30 -4.42 -1.96
C VAL A 124 -26.56 -3.97 -3.41
N GLY A 125 -25.56 -3.40 -4.09
CA GLY A 125 -25.74 -2.92 -5.45
C GLY A 125 -24.47 -2.40 -6.10
N GLN A 126 -24.62 -1.95 -7.35
CA GLN A 126 -23.50 -1.38 -8.09
C GLN A 126 -22.97 -0.15 -7.36
N HIS A 127 -21.64 -0.10 -7.21
CA HIS A 127 -20.87 0.86 -6.43
C HIS A 127 -20.94 0.72 -4.90
N SER A 128 -21.62 -0.32 -4.38
CA SER A 128 -21.45 -0.70 -2.98
C SER A 128 -20.01 -1.12 -2.72
N VAL A 129 -19.50 -0.70 -1.57
CA VAL A 129 -18.14 -1.01 -1.11
C VAL A 129 -18.23 -1.75 0.22
N ALA A 130 -17.53 -2.88 0.28
CA ALA A 130 -17.30 -3.65 1.48
C ALA A 130 -15.81 -3.61 1.85
N THR A 131 -15.53 -3.71 3.14
CA THR A 131 -14.18 -3.80 3.69
C THR A 131 -14.07 -5.08 4.50
N LEU A 132 -13.05 -5.86 4.20
CA LEU A 132 -12.72 -7.09 4.87
C LEU A 132 -11.46 -6.86 5.71
N MET A 133 -11.57 -7.08 7.03
CA MET A 133 -10.48 -6.85 7.99
C MET A 133 -10.13 -8.14 8.73
N ARG A 134 -8.86 -8.50 8.79
CA ARG A 134 -8.43 -9.68 9.53
C ARG A 134 -8.38 -9.38 11.02
N VAL A 135 -9.15 -10.13 11.81
CA VAL A 135 -9.24 -9.95 13.27
C VAL A 135 -8.53 -11.06 14.06
N ALA A 136 -8.37 -12.25 13.49
CA ALA A 136 -7.56 -13.33 14.05
C ALA A 136 -7.05 -14.28 12.95
N GLU A 137 -6.32 -15.34 13.31
CA GLU A 137 -6.03 -16.44 12.38
C GLU A 137 -7.33 -17.04 11.84
N ASP A 138 -7.39 -17.23 10.52
CA ASP A 138 -8.57 -17.71 9.78
C ASP A 138 -9.89 -17.00 10.12
N THR A 139 -9.84 -15.78 10.66
CA THR A 139 -11.03 -15.03 11.10
C THR A 139 -10.96 -13.60 10.60
N TRP A 140 -11.99 -13.21 9.85
CA TRP A 140 -12.14 -11.89 9.24
C TRP A 140 -13.48 -11.27 9.64
N THR A 141 -13.55 -9.96 9.59
CA THR A 141 -14.79 -9.20 9.76
C THR A 141 -15.05 -8.42 8.48
N LEU A 142 -16.22 -8.64 7.89
CA LEU A 142 -16.75 -7.92 6.74
C LEU A 142 -17.70 -6.82 7.21
N THR A 143 -17.57 -5.64 6.63
CA THR A 143 -18.43 -4.49 6.89
C THR A 143 -18.58 -3.63 5.65
N GLY A 144 -19.56 -2.73 5.61
CA GLY A 144 -19.80 -1.82 4.50
C GLY A 144 -21.26 -1.84 4.08
N ASP A 145 -21.48 -1.55 2.81
CA ASP A 145 -22.81 -1.58 2.19
C ASP A 145 -23.11 -3.01 1.68
N ILE A 146 -23.61 -3.85 2.59
CA ILE A 146 -23.80 -5.30 2.42
C ILE A 146 -25.18 -5.77 2.91
N GLU A 147 -25.66 -6.90 2.36
CA GLU A 147 -26.90 -7.62 2.71
C GLU A 147 -26.70 -9.15 2.83
#